data_AF-A0A3P3Q4J0-F1
#
_entry.id   AF-A0A3P3Q4J0-F1
#
_cell.length_a   1.000
_cell.length_b   1.000
_cell.length_c   1.000
_cell.angle_alpha   90.00
_cell.angle_beta   90.00
_cell.angle_gamma   90.00
#
_symmetry.space_group_name_H-M   'P 1'
#
loop_
_entity.id
_entity.type
_entity.pdbx_description
1 polymer ?
#
loop_
_entity_poly.entity_id
_entity_poly.type
_entity_poly.pdbx_seq_one_letter_code
_entity_poly.pdbx_strand_id
1 'polypeptide(L)'
;MAGDVGILRRKDDNSFRDIKDIVNILMSRGFTSESLYDYGNCYMFSVNKPDYDDDFRWYLDDRSSWAIMYINIIKREHSYCFTVEDSSGKKIDYYRYVYIEGSGDRGFMYLNFLHEYFKLFPEDIFKGEADYLYTKEDIDRIYEKEIWLGNWYDLDPKTL
;
A
#
# COMPACT_ATOMS: atom_id res chain seq x y z
N MET A 1 9.30 17.30 0.87
CA MET A 1 8.79 16.21 1.73
C MET A 1 8.37 15.13 0.76
N ALA A 2 8.99 13.94 0.80
CA ALA A 2 8.55 12.83 -0.02
C ALA A 2 7.09 12.53 0.32
N GLY A 3 6.26 12.19 -0.67
CA GLY A 3 4.82 12.03 -0.44
C GLY A 3 4.53 10.86 0.49
N ASP A 4 3.64 11.08 1.46
CA ASP A 4 3.12 10.00 2.30
C ASP A 4 2.24 9.07 1.45
N VAL A 5 2.66 7.81 1.29
CA VAL A 5 1.83 6.76 0.69
C VAL A 5 1.21 5.86 1.75
N GLY A 6 0.12 5.18 1.43
CA GLY A 6 -0.54 4.29 2.37
C GLY A 6 -1.86 3.71 1.89
N ILE A 7 -2.51 2.94 2.75
CA ILE A 7 -3.80 2.34 2.47
C ILE A 7 -4.86 3.01 3.34
N LEU A 8 -5.92 3.46 2.68
CA LEU A 8 -7.10 4.04 3.25
C LEU A 8 -8.18 2.97 3.37
N ARG A 9 -8.79 2.89 4.55
CA ARG A 9 -9.91 1.97 4.81
C ARG A 9 -11.13 2.77 5.22
N ARG A 10 -12.32 2.32 4.81
CA ARG A 10 -13.57 2.98 5.16
C ARG A 10 -13.75 3.08 6.67
N LYS A 11 -14.20 4.24 7.15
CA LYS A 11 -14.39 4.54 8.57
C LYS A 11 -15.50 3.70 9.22
N ASP A 12 -16.50 3.28 8.45
CA ASP A 12 -17.56 2.39 8.91
C ASP A 12 -17.17 0.91 8.91
N ASP A 13 -16.03 0.55 8.31
CA ASP A 13 -15.49 -0.80 8.41
C ASP A 13 -14.95 -1.03 9.83
N ASN A 14 -15.62 -1.93 10.56
CA ASN A 14 -15.25 -2.38 11.91
C ASN A 14 -14.45 -3.70 11.86
N SER A 15 -14.09 -4.18 10.68
CA SER A 15 -13.29 -5.39 10.58
C SER A 15 -11.87 -5.09 11.07
N PHE A 16 -11.57 -5.59 12.27
CA PHE A 16 -10.22 -5.85 12.74
C PHE A 16 -9.62 -6.93 11.84
N ARG A 17 -9.35 -6.59 10.58
CA ARG A 17 -8.73 -7.51 9.62
C ARG A 17 -7.32 -7.81 10.10
N ASP A 18 -7.01 -9.10 10.07
CA ASP A 18 -5.87 -9.65 10.77
C ASP A 18 -4.57 -9.16 10.14
N ILE A 19 -3.73 -8.52 10.94
CA ILE A 19 -2.32 -8.24 10.60
C ILE A 19 -1.62 -9.50 10.08
N LYS A 20 -2.06 -10.67 10.53
CA LYS A 20 -1.62 -11.97 10.03
C LYS A 20 -1.73 -12.07 8.51
N ASP A 21 -2.81 -11.58 7.90
CA ASP A 21 -2.99 -11.63 6.45
C ASP A 21 -1.98 -10.72 5.75
N ILE A 22 -1.77 -9.51 6.27
CA ILE A 22 -0.76 -8.57 5.73
C ILE A 22 0.64 -9.17 5.85
N VAL A 23 0.97 -9.75 7.00
CA VAL A 23 2.24 -10.46 7.22
C VAL A 23 2.38 -11.65 6.26
N ASN A 24 1.33 -12.44 6.07
CA ASN A 24 1.36 -13.57 5.15
C ASN A 24 1.62 -13.13 3.71
N ILE A 25 1.04 -12.00 3.28
CA ILE A 25 1.33 -11.42 1.95
C ILE A 25 2.81 -11.06 1.85
N LEU A 26 3.33 -10.29 2.82
CA LEU A 26 4.73 -9.88 2.83
C LEU A 26 5.67 -11.10 2.76
N MET A 27 5.45 -12.10 3.61
CA MET A 27 6.26 -13.32 3.62
C MET A 27 6.13 -14.13 2.33
N SER A 28 4.92 -14.29 1.79
CA SER A 28 4.69 -15.07 0.56
C SER A 28 5.27 -14.43 -0.70
N ARG A 29 5.44 -13.10 -0.70
CA ARG A 29 6.10 -12.35 -1.77
C ARG A 29 7.61 -12.20 -1.55
N GLY A 30 8.15 -12.81 -0.50
CA GLY A 30 9.58 -12.84 -0.22
C GLY A 30 10.14 -11.60 0.48
N PHE A 31 9.29 -10.70 0.98
CA PHE A 31 9.75 -9.61 1.82
C PHE A 31 10.28 -10.19 3.13
N THR A 32 11.49 -9.80 3.52
CA THR A 32 12.06 -10.17 4.82
C THR A 32 11.84 -9.05 5.81
N SER A 33 11.65 -9.36 7.10
CA SER A 33 11.49 -8.34 8.14
C SER A 33 12.80 -8.11 8.89
N GLU A 34 13.16 -6.84 9.09
CA GLU A 34 14.28 -6.49 9.97
C GLU A 34 13.82 -6.33 11.43
N SER A 35 12.57 -5.88 11.62
CA SER A 35 12.00 -5.68 12.94
C SER A 35 10.47 -5.63 12.91
N LEU A 36 9.87 -6.03 14.04
CA LEU A 36 8.45 -5.92 14.34
C LEU A 36 8.29 -5.28 15.71
N TYR A 37 7.55 -4.19 15.78
CA TYR A 37 7.21 -3.53 17.04
C TYR A 37 5.70 -3.46 17.22
N ASP A 38 5.24 -3.87 18.40
CA ASP A 38 3.86 -3.71 18.86
C ASP A 38 3.76 -2.50 19.78
N TYR A 39 3.05 -1.46 19.34
CA TYR A 39 2.77 -0.26 20.12
C TYR A 39 1.38 -0.30 20.79
N GLY A 40 0.73 -1.46 20.80
CA GLY A 40 -0.62 -1.72 21.30
C GLY A 40 -1.73 -1.22 20.37
N ASN A 41 -1.52 -0.10 19.68
CA ASN A 41 -2.49 0.50 18.75
C ASN A 41 -2.03 0.56 17.29
N CYS A 42 -0.74 0.29 17.04
CA CYS A 42 -0.20 0.07 15.72
C CYS A 42 0.90 -1.00 15.78
N TYR A 43 1.08 -1.71 14.67
CA TYR A 43 2.28 -2.49 14.41
C TYR A 43 3.19 -1.71 13.47
N MET A 44 4.48 -1.69 13.76
CA MET A 44 5.50 -1.15 12.86
C MET A 44 6.36 -2.31 12.33
N PHE A 45 6.46 -2.39 11.01
CA PHE A 45 7.27 -3.35 10.28
C PHE A 45 8.38 -2.61 9.55
N SER A 46 9.63 -3.02 9.71
CA SER A 46 10.67 -2.73 8.71
C SER A 46 10.77 -3.94 7.80
N VAL A 47 10.49 -3.77 6.51
CA VAL A 47 10.60 -4.84 5.51
C VAL A 47 11.66 -4.52 4.47
N ASN A 48 12.45 -5.51 4.13
CA ASN A 48 13.38 -5.45 3.02
C ASN A 48 12.73 -5.98 1.75
N LYS A 49 13.20 -5.48 0.60
CA LYS A 49 12.84 -6.04 -0.69
C LYS A 49 13.23 -7.53 -0.74
N PRO A 50 12.52 -8.36 -1.51
CA PRO A 50 12.94 -9.74 -1.73
C PRO A 50 14.34 -9.81 -2.35
N ASP A 51 15.17 -10.75 -1.88
CA ASP A 51 16.54 -10.97 -2.36
C ASP A 51 16.62 -11.69 -3.73
N TYR A 52 15.48 -11.91 -4.41
CA TYR A 52 15.46 -12.65 -5.68
C TYR A 52 16.09 -11.82 -6.82
N ASP A 53 17.29 -12.24 -7.22
CA ASP A 53 17.82 -12.10 -8.58
C ASP A 53 17.03 -13.02 -9.53
N ASP A 54 16.77 -12.52 -10.74
CA ASP A 54 16.46 -13.29 -11.96
C ASP A 54 15.18 -14.16 -11.98
N ASP A 55 14.03 -13.58 -12.42
CA ASP A 55 13.02 -14.23 -13.30
C ASP A 55 11.63 -13.54 -13.35
N PHE A 56 11.45 -12.35 -12.76
CA PHE A 56 10.21 -11.59 -13.02
C PHE A 56 10.27 -10.86 -14.37
N ARG A 57 9.14 -10.81 -15.08
CA ARG A 57 8.93 -10.04 -16.34
C ARG A 57 9.17 -8.52 -16.20
N TRP A 58 9.60 -8.05 -15.04
CA TRP A 58 9.56 -6.66 -14.59
C TRP A 58 10.97 -6.23 -14.19
N TYR A 59 11.58 -5.38 -15.00
CA TYR A 59 12.92 -4.86 -14.76
C TYR A 59 12.98 -4.12 -13.41
N LEU A 60 13.81 -4.61 -12.48
CA LEU A 60 14.06 -4.03 -11.16
C LEU A 60 15.03 -2.85 -11.26
N ASP A 61 14.58 -1.69 -11.77
CA ASP A 61 15.29 -0.41 -11.51
C ASP A 61 14.87 0.21 -10.16
N ASP A 62 14.24 -0.60 -9.29
CA ASP A 62 13.86 -0.22 -7.94
C ASP A 62 15.11 -0.21 -7.05
N ARG A 63 15.60 1.00 -6.77
CA ARG A 63 16.83 1.25 -5.99
C ARG A 63 16.62 1.13 -4.49
N SER A 64 15.38 1.07 -4.01
CA SER A 64 15.11 0.98 -2.57
C SER A 64 15.26 -0.46 -2.09
N SER A 65 16.02 -0.63 -1.01
CA SER A 65 16.22 -1.93 -0.39
C SER A 65 15.21 -2.25 0.71
N TRP A 66 14.46 -1.26 1.22
CA TRP A 66 13.58 -1.43 2.38
C TRP A 66 12.45 -0.40 2.45
N ALA A 67 11.36 -0.73 3.18
CA ALA A 67 10.25 0.16 3.51
C ALA A 67 9.82 -0.04 4.97
N ILE A 68 9.41 1.03 5.67
CA ILE A 68 8.77 0.92 6.98
C ILE A 68 7.25 0.99 6.79
N MET A 69 6.51 0.01 7.28
CA MET A 69 5.05 0.01 7.27
C MET A 69 4.49 0.11 8.68
N TYR A 70 3.60 1.07 8.89
CA TYR A 70 2.81 1.22 10.09
C TYR A 70 1.38 0.74 9.82
N ILE A 71 0.96 -0.33 10.47
CA ILE A 71 -0.39 -0.87 10.40
C ILE A 71 -1.16 -0.43 11.63
N ASN A 72 -2.09 0.51 11.47
CA ASN A 72 -2.90 1.02 12.56
C ASN A 72 -4.07 0.05 12.84
N ILE A 73 -4.08 -0.52 14.04
CA ILE A 73 -5.01 -1.58 14.46
C ILE A 73 -6.25 -0.97 15.14
N ILE A 74 -6.07 0.20 15.76
CA ILE A 74 -7.12 0.93 16.45
C ILE A 74 -7.45 2.17 15.64
N LYS A 75 -8.75 2.43 15.44
CA LYS A 75 -9.26 3.72 14.94
C LYS A 75 -8.73 4.82 15.85
N ARG A 76 -7.66 5.51 15.45
CA ARG A 76 -7.23 6.71 16.16
C ARG A 76 -8.25 7.79 15.86
N GLU A 77 -8.86 8.39 16.89
CA GLU A 77 -9.72 9.58 16.75
C GLU A 77 -8.98 10.73 16.03
N HIS A 78 -7.64 10.70 16.04
CA HIS A 78 -6.74 11.63 15.34
C HIS A 78 -6.09 11.05 14.08
N SER A 79 -6.56 9.91 13.55
CA SER A 79 -6.09 9.42 12.25
C SER A 79 -6.51 10.41 11.16
N TYR A 80 -5.61 10.69 10.22
CA TYR A 80 -5.92 11.50 9.04
C TYR A 80 -7.13 10.86 8.33
N CYS A 81 -8.27 11.57 8.40
CA CYS A 81 -9.49 11.18 7.73
C CYS A 81 -9.49 11.77 6.32
N PHE A 82 -9.78 10.93 5.33
CA PHE A 82 -9.90 11.31 3.93
C PHE A 82 -11.34 11.13 3.51
N THR A 83 -12.01 12.21 3.11
CA THR A 83 -13.34 12.11 2.53
C THR A 83 -13.18 12.01 1.01
N VAL A 84 -13.55 10.86 0.46
CA VAL A 84 -13.56 10.60 -0.98
C VAL A 84 -15.00 10.66 -1.47
N GLU A 85 -15.24 11.36 -2.56
CA GLU A 85 -16.54 11.40 -3.22
C GLU A 85 -16.58 10.32 -4.30
N ASP A 86 -17.55 9.42 -4.24
CA ASP A 86 -17.74 8.39 -5.26
C ASP A 86 -18.44 8.95 -6.52
N SER A 87 -18.57 8.11 -7.55
CA SER A 87 -19.22 8.49 -8.83
C SER A 87 -20.69 8.92 -8.71
N SER A 88 -21.35 8.61 -7.58
CA SER A 88 -22.72 9.01 -7.29
C SER A 88 -22.82 10.34 -6.52
N GLY A 89 -21.68 10.97 -6.21
CA GLY A 89 -21.61 12.19 -5.38
C GLY A 89 -21.70 11.89 -3.88
N LYS A 90 -21.65 10.62 -3.47
CA LYS A 90 -21.70 10.23 -2.07
C LYS A 90 -20.31 10.40 -1.46
N LYS A 91 -20.26 11.14 -0.35
CA LYS A 91 -19.05 11.31 0.45
C LYS A 91 -18.87 10.11 1.37
N ILE A 92 -17.71 9.48 1.26
CA ILE A 92 -17.31 8.32 2.06
C ILE A 92 -16.05 8.71 2.82
N ASP A 93 -16.09 8.53 4.13
CA ASP A 93 -14.94 8.78 5.00
C ASP A 93 -14.05 7.55 5.09
N TYR A 94 -12.76 7.75 4.89
CA TYR A 94 -11.70 6.77 5.06
C TYR A 94 -10.75 7.22 6.17
N TYR A 95 -10.11 6.27 6.82
CA TYR A 95 -8.98 6.52 7.73
C TYR A 95 -7.71 5.87 7.16
N ARG A 96 -6.55 6.45 7.49
CA ARG A 96 -5.25 5.85 7.15
C ARG A 96 -5.04 4.57 7.96
N TYR A 97 -5.24 3.42 7.33
CA TYR A 97 -5.08 2.11 7.93
C TYR A 97 -3.62 1.65 7.89
N VAL A 98 -3.01 1.66 6.71
CA VAL A 98 -1.57 1.45 6.55
C VAL A 98 -0.93 2.78 6.19
N TYR A 99 0.16 3.11 6.85
CA TYR A 99 1.07 4.18 6.46
C TYR A 99 2.40 3.56 6.07
N ILE A 100 2.94 3.90 4.91
CA ILE A 100 4.23 3.38 4.46
C ILE A 100 5.21 4.54 4.41
N GLU A 101 6.21 4.49 5.28
CA GLU A 101 7.30 5.44 5.34
C GLU A 101 8.46 4.97 4.46
N GLY A 102 8.91 5.87 3.58
CA GLY A 102 10.02 5.67 2.67
C GLY A 102 9.92 6.62 1.49
N SER A 103 11.03 7.25 1.11
CA SER A 103 11.11 8.19 -0.02
C SER A 103 11.52 7.50 -1.31
N GLY A 104 10.70 7.59 -2.36
CA GLY A 104 11.09 7.34 -3.75
C GLY A 104 11.50 5.90 -4.10
N ASP A 105 11.44 5.55 -5.38
CA ASP A 105 11.96 4.29 -5.95
C ASP A 105 11.52 3.04 -5.18
N ARG A 106 10.22 2.85 -4.91
CA ARG A 106 9.65 1.63 -4.29
C ARG A 106 8.47 1.06 -5.06
N GLY A 107 8.32 1.50 -6.32
CA GLY A 107 7.16 1.20 -7.14
C GLY A 107 6.90 -0.29 -7.28
N PHE A 108 7.95 -1.12 -7.32
CA PHE A 108 7.80 -2.57 -7.40
C PHE A 108 7.30 -3.13 -6.06
N MET A 109 7.92 -2.72 -4.95
CA MET A 109 7.51 -3.17 -3.62
C MET A 109 6.03 -2.88 -3.37
N TYR A 110 5.58 -1.66 -3.69
CA TYR A 110 4.17 -1.26 -3.56
C TYR A 110 3.28 -2.12 -4.46
N LEU A 111 3.57 -2.19 -5.76
CA LEU A 111 2.72 -2.86 -6.73
C LEU A 111 2.59 -4.37 -6.42
N ASN A 112 3.70 -4.99 -6.01
CA ASN A 112 3.77 -6.39 -5.66
C ASN A 112 2.99 -6.74 -4.38
N PHE A 113 3.06 -5.87 -3.37
CA PHE A 113 2.28 -6.01 -2.14
C PHE A 113 0.79 -5.73 -2.38
N LEU A 114 0.48 -4.64 -3.07
CA LEU A 114 -0.88 -4.15 -3.26
C LEU A 114 -1.73 -5.11 -4.10
N HIS A 115 -1.16 -5.72 -5.14
CA HIS A 115 -1.89 -6.68 -5.97
C HIS A 115 -2.42 -7.88 -5.16
N GLU A 116 -1.65 -8.39 -4.19
CA GLU A 116 -2.15 -9.44 -3.28
C GLU A 116 -3.07 -8.87 -2.19
N TYR A 117 -2.74 -7.69 -1.66
CA TYR A 117 -3.56 -7.01 -0.65
C TYR A 117 -5.01 -6.80 -1.11
N PHE A 118 -5.18 -6.27 -2.32
CA PHE A 118 -6.51 -5.97 -2.86
C PHE A 118 -7.33 -7.21 -3.21
N LYS A 119 -6.73 -8.41 -3.33
CA LYS A 119 -7.51 -9.66 -3.43
C LYS A 119 -8.27 -9.95 -2.15
N LEU A 120 -7.70 -9.60 -1.00
CA LEU A 120 -8.34 -9.77 0.31
C LEU A 120 -9.24 -8.58 0.66
N PHE A 121 -8.83 -7.37 0.25
CA PHE A 121 -9.46 -6.11 0.68
C PHE A 121 -9.80 -5.21 -0.51
N PRO A 122 -10.72 -5.62 -1.39
CA PRO A 122 -10.98 -4.92 -2.66
C PRO A 122 -11.54 -3.49 -2.50
N GLU A 123 -12.18 -3.19 -1.36
CA GLU A 123 -12.84 -1.91 -1.09
C GLU A 123 -11.91 -0.85 -0.48
N ASP A 124 -10.69 -1.24 -0.11
CA ASP A 124 -9.71 -0.29 0.38
C ASP A 124 -9.16 0.55 -0.79
N ILE A 125 -8.48 1.65 -0.47
CA ILE A 125 -7.89 2.54 -1.48
C ILE A 125 -6.42 2.72 -1.18
N PHE A 126 -5.56 2.55 -2.18
CA PHE A 126 -4.17 2.95 -2.06
C PHE A 126 -4.06 4.44 -2.35
N LYS A 127 -3.46 5.19 -1.44
CA LYS A 127 -3.11 6.59 -1.62
C LYS A 127 -1.62 6.64 -1.99
N GLY A 128 -1.34 7.01 -3.23
CA GLY A 128 0.03 7.27 -3.71
C GLY A 128 0.56 8.64 -3.27
N GLU A 129 1.71 9.03 -3.82
CA GLU A 129 2.16 10.41 -3.63
C GLU A 129 1.30 11.36 -4.46
N ALA A 130 1.43 12.66 -4.23
CA ALA A 130 0.57 13.70 -4.82
C ALA A 130 -0.95 13.50 -4.58
N ASP A 131 -1.32 12.69 -3.59
CA ASP A 131 -2.71 12.38 -3.18
C ASP A 131 -3.55 11.65 -4.25
N TYR A 132 -2.91 10.97 -5.21
CA TYR A 132 -3.62 10.10 -6.15
C TYR A 132 -4.17 8.86 -5.45
N LEU A 133 -5.39 8.46 -5.83
CA LEU A 133 -6.15 7.37 -5.22
C LEU A 133 -6.33 6.23 -6.23
N TYR A 134 -5.92 5.03 -5.84
CA TYR A 134 -5.92 3.83 -6.68
C TYR A 134 -6.86 2.80 -6.08
N THR A 135 -7.80 2.31 -6.90
CA THR A 135 -8.64 1.17 -6.53
C THR A 135 -7.92 -0.14 -6.84
N LYS A 136 -8.54 -1.26 -6.44
CA LYS A 136 -8.11 -2.59 -6.88
C LYS A 136 -7.94 -2.67 -8.41
N GLU A 137 -8.92 -2.17 -9.17
CA GLU A 137 -8.89 -2.22 -10.64
C GLU A 137 -7.72 -1.42 -11.22
N ASP A 138 -7.36 -0.29 -10.61
CA ASP A 138 -6.19 0.49 -11.04
C ASP A 138 -4.90 -0.28 -10.78
N ILE A 139 -4.76 -0.88 -9.59
CA ILE A 139 -3.58 -1.68 -9.25
C ILE A 139 -3.45 -2.91 -10.15
N ASP A 140 -4.53 -3.64 -10.38
CA ASP A 140 -4.52 -4.81 -11.27
C ASP A 140 -4.15 -4.39 -12.70
N ARG A 141 -4.72 -3.29 -13.21
CA ARG A 141 -4.37 -2.75 -14.53
C ARG A 141 -2.89 -2.41 -14.63
N ILE A 142 -2.29 -1.78 -13.61
CA ILE A 142 -0.87 -1.43 -13.61
C ILE A 142 -0.01 -2.69 -13.50
N TYR A 143 -0.38 -3.64 -12.64
CA TYR A 143 0.36 -4.89 -12.40
C TYR A 143 0.43 -5.78 -13.65
N GLU A 144 -0.60 -5.77 -14.51
CA GLU A 144 -0.68 -6.60 -15.72
C GLU A 144 0.17 -6.07 -16.90
N LYS A 145 0.60 -4.80 -16.90
CA LYS A 145 1.30 -4.16 -18.03
C LYS A 145 2.74 -4.62 -18.18
N GLU A 146 3.17 -5.03 -19.40
CA GLU A 146 4.54 -5.46 -19.77
C GLU A 146 5.67 -4.44 -19.52
N ILE A 147 5.37 -3.16 -19.41
CA ILE A 147 6.28 -2.16 -18.87
C ILE A 147 5.46 -1.16 -18.05
N TRP A 148 5.88 -0.88 -16.82
CA TRP A 148 5.27 0.12 -15.95
C TRP A 148 6.31 1.14 -15.46
N LEU A 149 5.83 2.33 -15.10
CA LEU A 149 6.68 3.45 -14.68
C LEU A 149 7.12 3.27 -13.22
N GLY A 150 8.41 3.35 -12.92
CA GLY A 150 8.95 3.19 -11.56
C GLY A 150 8.29 4.10 -10.51
N ASN A 151 7.82 5.27 -10.94
CA ASN A 151 7.10 6.27 -10.15
C ASN A 151 5.59 6.27 -10.39
N TRP A 152 4.99 5.13 -10.80
CA TRP A 152 3.56 5.04 -11.10
C TRP A 152 2.69 5.57 -9.96
N TYR A 153 3.11 5.38 -8.72
CA TYR A 153 2.38 5.79 -7.52
C TYR A 153 2.31 7.31 -7.33
N ASP A 154 3.02 8.10 -8.15
CA ASP A 154 3.00 9.57 -8.19
C ASP A 154 2.18 10.12 -9.37
N LEU A 155 1.49 9.27 -10.12
CA LEU A 155 0.80 9.63 -11.35
C LEU A 155 -0.70 9.42 -11.23
N ASP A 156 -1.51 10.15 -12.00
CA ASP A 156 -2.96 9.90 -12.00
C ASP A 156 -3.20 8.48 -12.55
N PRO A 157 -3.86 7.57 -11.80
CA PRO A 157 -4.13 6.21 -12.28
C PRO A 157 -4.85 6.20 -13.62
N LYS A 158 -5.70 7.19 -13.91
CA LYS A 158 -6.42 7.29 -15.19
C LYS A 158 -5.50 7.56 -16.38
N THR A 159 -4.29 8.05 -16.12
CA THR A 159 -3.26 8.33 -17.13
C THR A 159 -2.25 7.20 -17.26
N LEU A 160 -2.29 6.22 -16.34
CA LEU A 160 -1.50 4.99 -16.38
C LEU A 160 -2.20 3.96 -17.25
#